data_AF-A0A8C9XNL5-F1
#
_entry.id   AF-A0A8C9XNL5-F1
#
_cell.length_a   1.000
_cell.length_b   1.000
_cell.length_c   1.000
_cell.angle_alpha   90.00
_cell.angle_beta   90.00
_cell.angle_gamma   90.00
#
_symmetry.space_group_name_H-M   'P 1'
#
loop_
_entity.id
_entity.type
_entity.pdbx_description
1 polymer ?
#
loop_
_entity_poly.entity_id
_entity_poly.type
_entity_poly.pdbx_seq_one_letter_code
_entity_poly.pdbx_strand_id
1 'polypeptide(L)' 'MDTQGAKKRLYGKWHVVCRFALFTCFLDAVRGQLRYSIPEELEHGAFVGNIAEDLGLDLDKLSARRFRIVSGAKKQYVE' A
#
# COMPACT_ATOMS: atom_id res chain seq x y z
N MET A 1 48.70 -13.63 -7.87
CA MET A 1 47.93 -12.75 -8.78
C MET A 1 46.49 -13.26 -8.81
N ASP A 2 45.74 -12.88 -7.80
CA ASP A 2 44.52 -13.51 -7.33
C ASP A 2 43.39 -12.48 -7.38
N THR A 3 43.08 -12.03 -8.59
CA THR A 3 42.06 -11.00 -8.85
C THR A 3 40.65 -11.59 -9.05
N GLN A 4 40.49 -12.92 -9.06
CA GLN A 4 39.20 -13.59 -9.26
C GLN A 4 38.36 -13.74 -7.98
N GLY A 5 38.95 -13.80 -6.79
CA GLY A 5 38.22 -14.02 -5.53
C GLY A 5 37.39 -12.80 -5.06
N ALA A 6 37.89 -11.59 -5.33
CA ALA A 6 37.22 -10.35 -4.95
C ALA A 6 35.90 -10.11 -5.73
N LYS A 7 35.87 -10.48 -7.02
CA LYS A 7 34.70 -10.25 -7.90
C LYS A 7 33.47 -11.07 -7.48
N LYS A 8 33.67 -12.31 -7.00
CA LYS A 8 32.58 -13.21 -6.58
C LYS A 8 31.89 -12.75 -5.28
N ARG A 9 32.68 -12.23 -4.33
CA ARG A 9 32.17 -11.61 -3.09
C ARG A 9 31.42 -10.30 -3.37
N LEU A 10 31.89 -9.52 -4.33
CA LEU A 10 31.24 -8.28 -4.72
C LEU A 10 29.91 -8.57 -5.43
N TYR A 11 29.89 -9.51 -6.39
CA TYR A 11 28.68 -9.87 -7.15
C TYR A 11 27.55 -10.43 -6.25
N GLY A 12 27.90 -11.24 -5.24
CA GLY A 12 26.92 -11.70 -4.23
C GLY A 12 26.35 -10.57 -3.38
N LYS A 13 27.17 -9.57 -3.00
CA LYS A 13 26.72 -8.38 -2.25
C LYS A 13 25.78 -7.50 -3.06
N TRP A 14 26.10 -7.23 -4.33
CA TRP A 14 25.24 -6.44 -5.21
C TRP A 14 23.87 -7.09 -5.41
N HIS A 15 23.83 -8.42 -5.52
CA HIS A 15 22.56 -9.13 -5.67
C HIS A 15 21.65 -9.02 -4.43
N VAL A 16 22.23 -8.94 -3.22
CA VAL A 16 21.46 -8.71 -1.98
C VAL A 16 20.95 -7.27 -1.93
N VAL A 17 21.79 -6.29 -2.28
CA VAL A 17 21.39 -4.87 -2.32
C VAL A 17 20.29 -4.64 -3.36
N CYS A 18 20.43 -5.18 -4.57
CA CYS A 18 19.40 -5.09 -5.59
C CYS A 18 18.09 -5.74 -5.14
N ARG A 19 18.14 -6.93 -4.52
CA ARG A 19 16.93 -7.59 -4.01
C ARG A 19 16.26 -6.79 -2.89
N PHE A 20 17.04 -6.21 -1.99
CA PHE A 20 16.52 -5.37 -0.93
C PHE A 20 15.89 -4.08 -1.48
N ALA A 21 16.56 -3.41 -2.42
CA ALA A 21 16.05 -2.21 -3.07
C ALA A 21 14.74 -2.48 -3.84
N LEU A 22 14.66 -3.60 -4.55
CA LEU A 22 13.44 -4.03 -5.23
C LEU A 22 12.31 -4.26 -4.21
N PHE A 23 12.58 -4.97 -3.11
CA PHE A 23 11.59 -5.21 -2.07
C PHE A 23 11.06 -3.91 -1.45
N THR A 24 11.95 -2.97 -1.11
CA THR A 24 11.53 -1.67 -0.56
C THR A 24 10.72 -0.84 -1.57
N CYS A 25 11.07 -0.91 -2.85
CA CYS A 25 10.33 -0.21 -3.91
C CYS A 25 8.92 -0.79 -4.07
N PHE A 26 8.78 -2.12 -4.00
CA PHE A 26 7.47 -2.79 -4.00
C PHE A 26 6.63 -2.41 -2.78
N LEU A 27 7.21 -2.25 -1.60
CA LEU A 27 6.48 -1.83 -0.40
C LEU A 27 5.98 -0.38 -0.49
N ASP A 28 6.75 0.52 -1.09
CA ASP A 28 6.32 1.91 -1.29
C ASP A 28 5.18 2.00 -2.31
N ALA A 29 5.22 1.18 -3.37
CA ALA A 29 4.14 1.08 -4.36
C ALA A 29 2.80 0.61 -3.79
N VAL A 30 2.76 -0.01 -2.60
CA VAL A 30 1.53 -0.45 -1.92
C VAL A 30 0.85 0.71 -1.16
N ARG A 31 1.46 1.90 -1.12
CA ARG A 31 0.86 3.09 -0.48
C ARG A 31 -0.13 3.78 -1.43
N GLY A 32 -1.40 3.40 -1.33
CA GLY A 32 -2.51 4.16 -1.93
C GLY A 32 -3.18 5.06 -0.90
N GLN A 33 -3.26 6.37 -1.16
CA GLN A 33 -4.11 7.29 -0.39
C GLN A 33 -5.36 7.60 -1.20
N LEU A 34 -6.52 7.18 -0.71
CA LEU A 34 -7.83 7.46 -1.32
C LEU A 34 -8.49 8.61 -0.56
N ARG A 35 -8.91 9.66 -1.27
CA ARG A 35 -9.51 10.86 -0.67
C ARG A 35 -10.84 11.18 -1.34
N TYR A 36 -11.91 11.14 -0.55
CA TYR A 36 -13.24 11.60 -0.95
C TYR A 36 -13.55 12.93 -0.25
N SER A 37 -14.26 13.81 -0.94
CA SER A 37 -14.82 15.04 -0.38
C SER A 37 -16.33 14.90 -0.38
N ILE A 38 -16.97 15.13 0.76
CA ILE A 38 -18.43 15.07 0.91
C ILE A 38 -18.95 16.41 1.45
N PRO A 39 -20.15 16.86 1.01
CA PRO A 39 -20.85 17.97 1.65
C PRO A 39 -21.22 17.62 3.09
N GLU A 40 -21.19 18.60 3.99
CA GLU A 40 -21.58 18.40 5.39
C GLU A 40 -23.08 18.11 5.56
N GLU A 41 -23.91 18.57 4.61
CA GLU A 41 -25.37 18.47 4.61
C GLU A 41 -25.90 17.11 4.09
N LEU A 42 -25.06 16.07 4.03
CA LEU A 42 -25.48 14.75 3.56
C LEU A 42 -26.33 14.03 4.60
N GLU A 43 -27.42 13.41 4.15
CA GLU A 43 -28.25 12.56 4.99
C GLU A 43 -27.46 11.35 5.52
N HIS A 44 -27.86 10.85 6.69
CA HIS A 44 -27.25 9.65 7.27
C HIS A 44 -27.50 8.45 6.34
N GLY A 45 -26.42 7.78 5.96
CA GLY A 45 -26.47 6.66 5.01
C GLY A 45 -26.32 7.07 3.54
N ALA A 46 -26.06 8.35 3.25
CA ALA A 46 -25.73 8.78 1.90
C ALA A 46 -24.46 8.09 1.37
N PHE A 47 -24.50 7.78 0.07
CA PHE A 47 -23.39 7.15 -0.64
C PHE A 47 -22.20 8.11 -0.78
N VAL A 48 -21.02 7.66 -0.36
CA VAL A 48 -19.78 8.46 -0.39
C VAL A 48 -18.88 8.09 -1.58
N GLY A 49 -18.73 6.79 -1.87
CA GLY A 49 -17.83 6.31 -2.92
C GLY A 49 -17.66 4.79 -2.89
N ASN A 50 -17.16 4.22 -4.00
CA ASN A 50 -16.95 2.79 -4.16
C ASN A 50 -15.45 2.44 -4.10
N ILE A 51 -14.96 2.19 -2.88
CA ILE A 51 -13.56 1.85 -2.62
C ILE A 51 -13.12 0.58 -3.36
N ALA A 52 -14.02 -0.39 -3.55
CA ALA A 52 -13.68 -1.64 -4.23
C ALA A 52 -13.38 -1.39 -5.71
N GLU A 53 -14.22 -0.60 -6.39
CA GLU A 53 -14.03 -0.24 -7.79
C GLU A 53 -12.79 0.65 -7.99
N ASP A 54 -12.60 1.66 -7.13
CA ASP A 54 -11.46 2.58 -7.21
C ASP A 54 -10.10 1.87 -7.04
N LEU A 55 -10.08 0.76 -6.30
CA LEU A 55 -8.89 -0.08 -6.11
C LEU A 55 -8.81 -1.27 -7.09
N GLY A 56 -9.80 -1.42 -7.99
CA GLY A 56 -9.90 -2.57 -8.91
C GLY A 56 -10.02 -3.92 -8.18
N LEU A 57 -10.61 -3.90 -6.98
CA LEU A 57 -10.78 -5.07 -6.12
C LEU A 57 -12.15 -5.70 -6.33
N ASP A 58 -12.15 -7.01 -6.54
CA ASP A 58 -13.35 -7.82 -6.65
C ASP A 58 -13.89 -8.19 -5.25
N LEU A 59 -15.20 -8.03 -5.02
CA LEU A 59 -15.83 -8.24 -3.71
C LEU A 59 -15.70 -9.68 -3.20
N ASP A 60 -15.78 -10.67 -4.09
CA ASP A 60 -15.61 -12.08 -3.72
C ASP A 60 -14.17 -12.34 -3.26
N LYS A 61 -13.21 -11.68 -3.90
CA LYS A 61 -11.78 -11.77 -3.52
C LYS A 61 -11.46 -10.98 -2.25
N LEU A 62 -12.17 -9.89 -1.97
CA LEU A 62 -12.02 -9.10 -0.74
C LEU A 62 -12.38 -9.93 0.50
N SER A 63 -13.48 -10.69 0.42
CA SER A 63 -13.89 -11.63 1.48
C SER A 63 -12.82 -12.70 1.72
N ALA A 64 -12.32 -13.33 0.66
CA ALA A 64 -11.27 -14.35 0.75
C ALA A 64 -9.95 -13.81 1.35
N ARG A 65 -9.64 -12.54 1.11
CA ARG A 65 -8.41 -11.87 1.58
C ARG A 65 -8.52 -11.26 2.98
N ARG A 66 -9.61 -11.50 3.71
CA ARG A 66 -9.87 -10.94 5.06
C ARG A 66 -9.74 -9.42 5.10
N PHE A 67 -10.22 -8.75 4.05
CA PHE A 67 -10.25 -7.29 4.04
C PHE A 67 -11.10 -6.78 5.20
N ARG A 68 -10.57 -5.85 5.98
CA ARG A 68 -11.25 -5.29 7.16
C ARG A 68 -11.13 -3.77 7.15
N ILE A 69 -12.26 -3.12 7.38
CA ILE A 69 -12.31 -1.68 7.62
C ILE A 69 -11.88 -1.45 9.07
N VAL A 70 -10.85 -0.63 9.27
CA VAL A 70 -10.41 -0.17 10.60
C VAL A 70 -10.64 1.33 10.65
N SER A 71 -11.50 1.77 11.55
CA SER A 71 -11.73 3.20 11.77
C SER A 71 -10.53 3.80 12.48
N GLY A 72 -9.93 4.85 11.90
CA GLY A 72 -8.86 5.62 12.53
C GLY A 72 -9.39 6.50 13.67
N ALA A 73 -8.49 7.04 14.50
CA ALA A 73 -8.86 7.93 15.60
C ALA A 73 -9.75 9.08 15.09
N LYS A 74 -10.93 9.23 15.71
CA LYS A 74 -11.92 10.24 15.35
C LYS A 74 -11.33 11.62 15.66
N LYS A 75 -10.88 12.35 14.64
CA LYS A 75 -10.57 13.78 14.80
C LYS A 75 -11.89 14.54 14.91
N GLN A 76 -12.17 15.07 16.10
CA GLN A 76 -13.22 16.07 16.28
C GLN A 76 -12.74 17.37 15.64
N TYR A 77 -13.42 17.83 14.61
CA TYR A 77 -13.24 19.15 14.04
C TYR A 77 -14.37 20.02 14.56
N VAL A 78 -14.27 20.46 15.81
CA VAL A 78 -15.12 21.50 16.40
C VAL A 78 -14.31 22.24 17.47
N GLU A 79 -14.13 23.54 17.29
CA GLU A 79 -13.98 24.52 18.36
C GLU A 79 -15.20 25.44 18.31
#